data_AF-A0A1Z5KHJ4-F1
#
_entry.id   AF-A0A1Z5KHJ4-F1
#
_cell.length_a   1.000
_cell.length_b   1.000
_cell.length_c   1.000
_cell.angle_alpha   90.00
_cell.angle_beta   90.00
_cell.angle_gamma   90.00
#
_symmetry.space_group_name_H-M   'P 1'
#
loop_
_entity.id
_entity.type
_entity.pdbx_description
1 polymer ?
#
loop_
_entity_poly.entity_id
_entity_poly.type
_entity_poly.pdbx_seq_one_letter_code
_entity_poly.pdbx_strand_id
1 'polypeptide(L)'
;MTSNISWLTRDTDSDDSQSSFSLDLTSVAAGISEEDIYQNRTPTCQKNLALFLIIASALLGGTFYLGILFGQHASVKIQEDNVAENTLRDELMLSQEKLLVELAKSQSQSTQTAMTTGENSENKNNIISTESDETTDPEKSSLMGQHLELLQKELAQQARALAEERKLLDQAAEEVKQAWGSYQLYTSQIEAERRAIDKDLQILFEKLTIEEFGPGPHFIQFQLYLPRLTDDVDDMFSYFTIEVTSEIVAPTSVFFFLKQIDLGLWSGPTIYFNDGRTLSTDLTQTVSAGALTAALATKLMNTNNSLAKKLTANAKQSSIPIDKMMSHGLGHLPFPEDSANALPQSKYTVCFKPNDRIKDRPGPAIYINQADNDGPPSCFGTIIIGQEVIDRIGELKGPPHDPNYLKKPIRIISAILLDKLADAVGADQYIAQQHKNFKEEM
;
A
#
# COMPACT_ATOMS: atom_id res chain seq x y z
N MET A 1 3.63 -50.74 42.69
CA MET A 1 2.28 -50.14 42.61
C MET A 1 1.86 -50.21 41.16
N THR A 2 0.92 -51.11 40.89
CA THR A 2 0.41 -51.53 39.60
C THR A 2 -0.87 -50.77 39.26
N SER A 3 -0.99 -50.24 38.04
CA SER A 3 -2.29 -49.91 37.44
C SER A 3 -2.27 -50.29 35.96
N ASN A 4 -2.91 -51.42 35.66
CA ASN A 4 -3.38 -51.82 34.34
C ASN A 4 -4.55 -50.93 33.92
N ILE A 5 -4.64 -50.53 32.66
CA ILE A 5 -5.93 -50.40 31.95
C ILE A 5 -5.75 -50.91 30.51
N SER A 6 -6.71 -51.71 30.09
CA SER A 6 -6.72 -52.56 28.90
C SER A 6 -7.82 -52.13 27.92
N TRP A 7 -7.54 -52.27 26.63
CA TRP A 7 -8.42 -52.61 25.49
C TRP A 7 -9.87 -52.11 25.40
N LEU A 8 -10.19 -51.49 24.26
CA LEU A 8 -11.46 -51.74 23.54
C LEU A 8 -11.26 -51.51 22.03
N THR A 9 -11.09 -52.62 21.31
CA THR A 9 -11.29 -52.75 19.86
C THR A 9 -12.78 -52.75 19.55
N ARG A 10 -13.17 -52.18 18.40
CA ARG A 10 -14.54 -52.27 17.90
C ARG A 10 -14.50 -52.73 16.44
N ASP A 11 -14.83 -54.01 16.27
CA ASP A 11 -15.19 -54.62 15.00
C ASP A 11 -16.62 -54.26 14.62
N THR A 12 -16.87 -54.05 13.32
CA THR A 12 -18.17 -54.29 12.69
C THR A 12 -17.94 -54.74 11.26
N ASP A 13 -18.01 -56.06 11.06
CA ASP A 13 -18.35 -56.71 9.78
C ASP A 13 -19.87 -56.97 9.73
N SER A 14 -20.46 -56.85 8.54
CA SER A 14 -21.59 -57.69 8.07
C SER A 14 -21.91 -57.43 6.59
N ASP A 15 -21.35 -58.28 5.75
CA ASP A 15 -21.95 -59.11 4.69
C ASP A 15 -23.11 -58.65 3.79
N ASP A 16 -22.80 -58.75 2.48
CA ASP A 16 -23.48 -59.46 1.38
C ASP A 16 -24.93 -59.16 0.96
N SER A 17 -25.06 -58.80 -0.32
CA SER A 17 -25.86 -59.61 -1.25
C SER A 17 -25.48 -59.37 -2.72
N GLN A 18 -25.20 -60.48 -3.39
CA GLN A 18 -24.98 -60.62 -4.83
C GLN A 18 -26.30 -60.46 -5.61
N SER A 19 -26.24 -59.87 -6.81
CA SER A 19 -27.07 -60.37 -7.92
C SER A 19 -26.37 -60.13 -9.26
N SER A 20 -26.13 -61.23 -9.96
CA SER A 20 -25.60 -61.35 -11.30
C SER A 20 -26.71 -61.22 -12.34
N PHE A 21 -26.52 -60.42 -13.38
CA PHE A 21 -27.20 -60.62 -14.66
C PHE A 21 -26.25 -60.28 -15.82
N SER A 22 -25.85 -61.32 -16.55
CA SER A 22 -25.23 -61.23 -17.87
C SER A 22 -26.32 -61.03 -18.91
N LEU A 23 -26.12 -60.11 -19.85
CA LEU A 23 -26.71 -60.22 -21.19
C LEU A 23 -25.69 -59.70 -22.20
N ASP A 24 -25.23 -60.65 -23.00
CA ASP A 24 -24.44 -60.50 -24.20
C ASP A 24 -25.34 -59.96 -25.32
N LEU A 25 -24.83 -59.04 -26.16
CA LEU A 25 -25.44 -58.67 -27.44
C LEU A 25 -24.38 -57.99 -28.32
N THR A 26 -23.68 -58.82 -29.08
CA THR A 26 -23.01 -58.41 -30.31
C THR A 26 -24.02 -58.40 -31.47
N SER A 27 -24.09 -57.27 -32.21
CA SER A 27 -23.99 -57.19 -33.68
C SER A 27 -24.85 -56.09 -34.35
N VAL A 28 -24.26 -55.53 -35.41
CA VAL A 28 -24.84 -54.81 -36.58
C VAL A 28 -24.94 -53.27 -36.54
N ALA A 29 -23.84 -52.65 -36.99
CA ALA A 29 -23.71 -51.68 -38.08
C ALA A 29 -24.86 -50.71 -38.44
N ALA A 30 -24.57 -49.40 -38.29
CA ALA A 30 -24.78 -48.26 -39.20
C ALA A 30 -24.69 -46.97 -38.33
N GLY A 31 -23.80 -46.00 -38.49
CA GLY A 31 -23.21 -45.48 -39.70
C GLY A 31 -23.79 -44.10 -40.03
N ILE A 32 -23.80 -43.13 -39.10
CA ILE A 32 -23.97 -41.68 -39.36
C ILE A 32 -23.22 -40.90 -38.28
N SER A 33 -22.20 -40.13 -38.66
CA SER A 33 -21.45 -39.22 -37.78
C SER A 33 -22.23 -37.93 -37.56
N GLU A 34 -22.43 -37.55 -36.29
CA GLU A 34 -23.20 -36.37 -35.86
C GLU A 34 -22.36 -35.07 -35.86
N GLU A 35 -21.15 -35.09 -36.43
CA GLU A 35 -20.19 -33.97 -36.35
C GLU A 35 -20.32 -32.91 -37.47
N ASP A 36 -21.19 -33.11 -38.47
CA ASP A 36 -21.26 -32.19 -39.63
C ASP A 36 -22.37 -31.11 -39.58
N ILE A 37 -23.17 -31.03 -38.51
CA ILE A 37 -24.35 -30.13 -38.50
C ILE A 37 -24.05 -28.72 -37.93
N TYR A 38 -22.90 -28.49 -37.29
CA TYR A 38 -22.63 -27.19 -36.63
C TYR A 38 -21.67 -26.22 -37.35
N GLN A 39 -21.10 -26.57 -38.50
CA GLN A 39 -20.08 -25.71 -39.13
C GLN A 39 -20.58 -24.62 -40.08
N ASN A 40 -21.89 -24.43 -40.30
CA ASN A 40 -22.36 -23.53 -41.36
C ASN A 40 -23.40 -22.47 -40.93
N ARG A 41 -23.17 -21.76 -39.82
CA ARG A 41 -23.90 -20.51 -39.53
C ARG A 41 -22.99 -19.29 -39.26
N THR A 42 -22.89 -18.49 -40.31
CA THR A 42 -22.68 -17.01 -40.35
C THR A 42 -21.45 -16.42 -39.62
N PRO A 43 -20.30 -16.30 -40.31
CA PRO A 43 -19.07 -15.68 -39.77
C PRO A 43 -19.16 -14.15 -39.55
N THR A 44 -20.26 -13.50 -39.93
CA THR A 44 -20.46 -12.05 -39.80
C THR A 44 -20.96 -11.64 -38.41
N CYS A 45 -21.75 -12.48 -37.73
CA CYS A 45 -22.31 -12.13 -36.41
C CYS A 45 -21.23 -12.21 -35.31
N GLN A 46 -20.34 -13.20 -35.36
CA GLN A 46 -19.24 -13.35 -34.39
C GLN A 46 -18.19 -12.24 -34.50
N LYS A 47 -17.89 -11.76 -35.73
CA LYS A 47 -16.95 -10.65 -35.94
C LYS A 47 -17.48 -9.32 -35.37
N ASN A 48 -18.78 -9.06 -35.53
CA ASN A 48 -19.40 -7.86 -34.99
C ASN A 48 -19.49 -7.89 -33.45
N LEU A 49 -19.75 -9.06 -32.85
CA LEU A 49 -19.76 -9.22 -31.40
C LEU A 49 -18.35 -9.01 -30.81
N ALA A 50 -17.32 -9.59 -31.43
CA ALA A 50 -15.93 -9.41 -30.99
C ALA A 50 -15.50 -7.94 -31.07
N LEU A 51 -15.85 -7.23 -32.15
CA LEU A 51 -15.56 -5.80 -32.31
C LEU A 51 -16.28 -4.96 -31.25
N PHE A 52 -17.55 -5.26 -30.95
CA PHE A 52 -18.32 -4.54 -29.94
C PHE A 52 -17.75 -4.72 -28.53
N LEU A 53 -17.29 -5.93 -28.20
CA LEU A 53 -16.64 -6.22 -26.92
C LEU A 53 -15.30 -5.48 -26.78
N ILE A 54 -14.52 -5.36 -27.86
CA ILE A 54 -13.26 -4.61 -27.87
C ILE A 54 -13.53 -3.12 -27.64
N ILE A 55 -14.50 -2.53 -28.34
CA ILE A 55 -14.86 -1.12 -28.18
C ILE A 55 -15.37 -0.85 -26.76
N ALA A 56 -16.23 -1.71 -26.21
CA ALA A 56 -16.74 -1.58 -24.85
C ALA A 56 -15.61 -1.67 -23.81
N SER A 57 -14.64 -2.58 -23.98
CA SER A 57 -13.49 -2.68 -23.08
C SER A 57 -12.58 -1.44 -23.15
N ALA A 58 -12.38 -0.88 -24.34
CA ALA A 58 -11.56 0.31 -24.53
C ALA A 58 -12.22 1.55 -23.89
N LEU A 59 -13.54 1.68 -24.00
CA LEU A 59 -14.29 2.77 -23.37
C LEU A 59 -14.28 2.65 -21.84
N LEU A 60 -14.53 1.46 -21.28
CA LEU A 60 -14.50 1.25 -19.83
C LEU A 60 -13.10 1.49 -19.26
N GLY A 61 -12.06 0.94 -19.91
CA GLY A 61 -10.67 1.17 -19.52
C GLY A 61 -10.27 2.65 -19.60
N GLY A 62 -10.69 3.36 -20.65
CA GLY A 62 -10.47 4.80 -20.81
C GLY A 62 -11.14 5.63 -19.71
N THR A 63 -12.41 5.34 -19.38
CA THR A 63 -13.12 6.05 -18.30
C THR A 63 -12.53 5.79 -16.93
N PHE A 64 -12.07 4.57 -16.66
CA PHE A 64 -11.45 4.23 -15.38
C PHE A 64 -10.07 4.89 -15.23
N TYR A 65 -9.26 4.88 -16.28
CA TYR A 65 -7.95 5.53 -16.29
C TYR A 65 -8.05 7.05 -16.14
N LEU A 66 -8.99 7.69 -16.84
CA LEU A 66 -9.30 9.10 -16.64
C LEU A 66 -9.80 9.38 -15.22
N GLY A 67 -10.65 8.51 -14.65
CA GLY A 67 -11.11 8.65 -13.27
C GLY A 67 -9.97 8.61 -12.24
N ILE A 68 -8.98 7.73 -12.41
CA ILE A 68 -7.78 7.68 -11.55
C ILE A 68 -6.92 8.92 -11.72
N LEU A 69 -6.67 9.36 -12.96
CA LEU A 69 -5.89 10.57 -13.22
C LEU A 69 -6.56 11.81 -12.63
N PHE A 70 -7.88 11.96 -12.81
CA PHE A 70 -8.64 13.05 -12.20
C PHE A 70 -8.66 12.95 -10.66
N GLY A 71 -8.76 11.75 -10.09
CA GLY A 71 -8.71 11.54 -8.65
C GLY A 71 -7.36 11.89 -8.04
N GLN A 72 -6.25 11.52 -8.68
CA GLN A 72 -4.90 11.88 -8.23
C GLN A 72 -4.64 13.38 -8.38
N HIS A 73 -5.07 13.98 -9.49
CA HIS A 73 -4.91 15.42 -9.71
C HIS A 73 -5.78 16.24 -8.74
N ALA A 74 -6.99 15.77 -8.44
CA ALA A 74 -7.85 16.39 -7.43
C ALA A 74 -7.27 16.23 -6.02
N SER A 75 -6.73 15.06 -5.66
CA SER A 75 -6.14 14.83 -4.34
C SER A 75 -4.91 15.71 -4.08
N VAL A 76 -4.02 15.86 -5.06
CA VAL A 76 -2.85 16.75 -4.94
C VAL A 76 -3.29 18.20 -4.87
N LYS A 77 -4.26 18.59 -5.70
CA LYS A 77 -4.79 19.95 -5.72
C LYS A 77 -5.55 20.31 -4.44
N ILE A 78 -6.29 19.36 -3.83
CA ILE A 78 -6.94 19.55 -2.52
C ILE A 78 -5.91 19.76 -1.41
N GLN A 79 -4.74 19.11 -1.48
CA GLN A 79 -3.69 19.29 -0.49
C GLN A 79 -3.02 20.67 -0.61
N GLU A 80 -2.81 21.16 -1.84
CA GLU A 80 -2.31 22.52 -2.11
C GLU A 80 -3.37 23.59 -1.79
N ASP A 81 -4.63 23.36 -2.17
CA ASP A 81 -5.75 24.26 -1.92
C ASP A 81 -6.05 24.35 -0.41
N ASN A 82 -5.92 23.28 0.37
CA ASN A 82 -6.06 23.34 1.84
C ASN A 82 -4.96 24.18 2.53
N VAL A 83 -3.75 24.19 1.98
CA VAL A 83 -2.66 25.05 2.50
C VAL A 83 -2.90 26.50 2.08
N ALA A 84 -3.35 26.73 0.83
CA ALA A 84 -3.68 28.05 0.33
C ALA A 84 -4.92 28.65 1.03
N GLU A 85 -5.94 27.85 1.33
CA GLU A 85 -7.17 28.26 2.02
C GLU A 85 -6.90 28.62 3.47
N ASN A 86 -6.05 27.86 4.18
CA ASN A 86 -5.62 28.22 5.53
C ASN A 86 -4.82 29.55 5.53
N THR A 87 -3.97 29.75 4.53
CA THR A 87 -3.20 30.99 4.38
C THR A 87 -4.11 32.19 4.08
N LEU A 88 -5.11 32.01 3.21
CA LEU A 88 -6.08 33.04 2.83
C LEU A 88 -7.03 33.38 3.98
N ARG A 89 -7.40 32.38 4.80
CA ARG A 89 -8.20 32.55 6.02
C ARG A 89 -7.44 33.36 7.07
N ASP A 90 -6.15 33.09 7.24
CA ASP A 90 -5.29 33.84 8.16
C ASP A 90 -5.09 35.29 7.69
N GLU A 91 -4.89 35.52 6.38
CA GLU A 91 -4.82 36.89 5.83
C GLU A 91 -6.14 37.66 5.96
N LEU A 92 -7.29 36.99 5.76
CA LEU A 92 -8.60 37.61 5.92
C LEU A 92 -8.86 38.00 7.38
N MET A 93 -8.51 37.12 8.34
CA MET A 93 -8.60 37.42 9.76
C MET A 93 -7.71 38.60 10.15
N LEU A 94 -6.47 38.65 9.63
CA LEU A 94 -5.54 39.76 9.88
C LEU A 94 -6.05 41.09 9.30
N SER A 95 -6.65 41.05 8.11
CA SER A 95 -7.26 42.23 7.48
C SER A 95 -8.48 42.72 8.25
N GLN A 96 -9.30 41.81 8.78
CA GLN A 96 -10.48 42.14 9.57
C GLN A 96 -10.11 42.74 10.93
N GLU A 97 -9.08 42.21 11.60
CA GLU A 97 -8.53 42.80 12.82
C GLU A 97 -7.95 44.20 12.56
N LYS A 98 -7.22 44.38 11.46
CA LYS A 98 -6.65 45.68 11.10
C LYS A 98 -7.73 46.74 10.87
N LEU A 99 -8.82 46.38 10.17
CA LEU A 99 -9.97 47.26 9.97
C LEU A 99 -10.65 47.63 11.29
N LEU A 100 -10.85 46.67 12.20
CA LEU A 100 -11.44 46.95 13.52
C LEU A 100 -10.58 47.89 14.36
N VAL A 101 -9.25 47.71 14.33
CA VAL A 101 -8.30 48.59 15.01
C VAL A 101 -8.32 50.00 14.41
N GLU A 102 -8.38 50.12 13.09
CA GLU A 102 -8.42 51.42 12.41
C GLU A 102 -9.74 52.17 12.68
N LEU A 103 -10.87 51.45 12.75
CA LEU A 103 -12.17 51.98 13.13
C LEU A 103 -12.18 52.47 14.60
N ALA A 104 -11.62 51.68 15.53
CA ALA A 104 -11.48 52.06 16.92
C ALA A 104 -10.55 53.29 17.08
N LYS A 105 -9.51 53.39 16.26
CA LYS A 105 -8.59 54.55 16.24
C LYS A 105 -9.29 55.80 15.69
N SER A 106 -10.06 55.68 14.63
CA SER A 106 -10.86 56.79 14.09
C SER A 106 -11.92 57.27 15.09
N GLN A 107 -12.57 56.34 15.80
CA GLN A 107 -13.59 56.69 16.80
C GLN A 107 -12.98 57.37 18.02
N SER A 108 -11.81 56.91 18.49
CA SER A 108 -11.09 57.55 19.61
C SER A 108 -10.52 58.93 19.24
N GLN A 109 -10.07 59.13 18.00
CA GLN A 109 -9.70 60.46 17.50
C GLN A 109 -10.91 61.39 17.41
N SER A 110 -12.06 60.90 16.96
CA SER A 110 -13.30 61.69 16.91
C SER A 110 -13.75 62.13 18.30
N THR A 111 -13.69 61.26 19.32
CA THR A 111 -14.07 61.62 20.69
C THR A 111 -13.06 62.54 21.36
N GLN A 112 -11.76 62.39 21.09
CA GLN A 112 -10.75 63.34 21.56
C GLN A 112 -10.91 64.73 20.94
N THR A 113 -11.24 64.80 19.65
CA THR A 113 -11.50 66.09 18.97
C THR A 113 -12.77 66.76 19.51
N ALA A 114 -13.81 65.98 19.85
CA ALA A 114 -15.01 66.50 20.49
C ALA A 114 -14.77 66.99 21.94
N MET A 115 -13.93 66.29 22.72
CA MET A 115 -13.58 66.70 24.09
C MET A 115 -12.66 67.94 24.13
N THR A 116 -11.66 68.02 23.24
CA THR A 116 -10.77 69.19 23.14
C THR A 116 -11.46 70.44 22.59
N THR A 117 -12.54 70.28 21.81
CA THR A 117 -13.38 71.40 21.37
C THR A 117 -14.34 71.87 22.48
N GLY A 118 -14.69 70.99 23.43
CA GLY A 118 -15.50 71.34 24.61
C GLY A 118 -14.72 72.03 25.73
N GLU A 119 -13.45 71.68 25.95
CA GLU A 119 -12.65 72.23 27.06
C GLU A 119 -11.97 73.59 26.78
N ASN A 120 -11.97 74.08 25.53
CA ASN A 120 -11.50 75.44 25.20
C ASN A 120 -12.59 76.53 25.29
N SER A 121 -13.78 76.20 25.82
CA SER A 121 -14.90 77.14 26.00
C SER A 121 -14.98 77.76 27.41
N GLU A 122 -14.10 77.40 28.34
CA GLU A 122 -13.98 78.08 29.63
C GLU A 122 -12.56 78.61 29.77
N ASN A 123 -12.35 79.85 29.32
CA ASN A 123 -11.42 80.85 29.87
C ASN A 123 -10.77 81.69 28.76
N LYS A 124 -11.44 82.77 28.36
CA LYS A 124 -10.78 84.04 28.03
C LYS A 124 -11.79 85.19 27.93
N ASN A 125 -11.85 85.94 29.03
CA ASN A 125 -12.16 87.37 28.98
C ASN A 125 -11.12 88.07 28.08
N ASN A 126 -11.53 88.57 26.91
CA ASN A 126 -11.25 89.93 26.44
C ASN A 126 -11.76 90.14 25.01
N ILE A 127 -12.84 90.91 24.93
CA ILE A 127 -13.05 92.07 24.04
C ILE A 127 -12.07 92.18 22.87
N ILE A 128 -12.56 91.90 21.66
CA ILE A 128 -12.56 92.83 20.50
C ILE A 128 -13.68 92.36 19.56
N SER A 129 -14.62 93.27 19.34
CA SER A 129 -15.71 93.15 18.40
C SER A 129 -15.17 93.05 16.97
N THR A 130 -15.50 91.96 16.29
CA THR A 130 -15.58 91.95 14.83
C THR A 130 -16.85 91.22 14.45
N GLU A 131 -17.85 92.04 14.20
CA GLU A 131 -19.12 91.78 13.56
C GLU A 131 -18.86 91.02 12.25
N SER A 132 -19.08 89.70 12.27
CA SER A 132 -19.25 88.92 11.06
C SER A 132 -20.66 88.36 11.10
N ASP A 133 -21.49 88.92 10.23
CA ASP A 133 -22.83 88.48 9.91
C ASP A 133 -22.82 86.98 9.60
N GLU A 134 -23.18 86.17 10.60
CA GLU A 134 -23.68 84.81 10.39
C GLU A 134 -25.11 84.93 9.82
N THR A 135 -25.20 85.25 8.54
CA THR A 135 -26.38 84.89 7.75
C THR A 135 -26.40 83.36 7.68
N THR A 136 -27.11 82.76 8.62
CA THR A 136 -27.50 81.35 8.63
C THR A 136 -28.38 81.12 7.41
N ASP A 137 -27.75 80.77 6.28
CA ASP A 137 -28.43 80.38 5.04
C ASP A 137 -29.19 79.05 5.29
N PRO A 138 -30.52 79.06 5.40
CA PRO A 138 -31.31 77.86 5.72
C PRO A 138 -31.24 76.81 4.59
N GLU A 139 -30.80 77.20 3.38
CA GLU A 139 -30.66 76.30 2.24
C GLU A 139 -29.47 75.34 2.35
N LYS A 140 -28.35 75.75 2.97
CA LYS A 140 -27.18 74.86 3.17
C LYS A 140 -27.45 73.75 4.21
N SER A 141 -28.22 74.07 5.25
CA SER A 141 -28.65 73.10 6.25
C SER A 141 -29.60 72.05 5.65
N SER A 142 -30.47 72.46 4.73
CA SER A 142 -31.38 71.57 4.00
C SER A 142 -30.64 70.61 3.06
N LEU A 143 -29.65 71.09 2.30
CA LEU A 143 -28.84 70.27 1.39
C LEU A 143 -28.01 69.21 2.15
N MET A 144 -27.44 69.60 3.29
CA MET A 144 -26.64 68.69 4.13
C MET A 144 -27.50 67.60 4.78
N GLY A 145 -28.73 67.93 5.17
CA GLY A 145 -29.72 66.95 5.64
C GLY A 145 -30.07 65.90 4.57
N GLN A 146 -30.28 66.33 3.32
CA GLN A 146 -30.56 65.41 2.21
C GLN A 146 -29.37 64.51 1.87
N HIS A 147 -28.15 65.03 1.95
CA HIS A 147 -26.94 64.23 1.70
C HIS A 147 -26.72 63.18 2.80
N LEU A 148 -26.95 63.54 4.07
CA LEU A 148 -26.91 62.59 5.19
C LEU A 148 -27.95 61.48 5.06
N GLU A 149 -29.17 61.81 4.63
CA GLU A 149 -30.22 60.82 4.40
C GLU A 149 -29.85 59.85 3.27
N LEU A 150 -29.24 60.35 2.18
CA LEU A 150 -28.77 59.53 1.07
C LEU A 150 -27.64 58.58 1.51
N LEU A 151 -26.65 59.08 2.27
CA LEU A 151 -25.57 58.25 2.82
C LEU A 151 -26.11 57.19 3.79
N GLN A 152 -27.07 57.53 4.64
CA GLN A 152 -27.67 56.58 5.56
C GLN A 152 -28.43 55.47 4.81
N LYS A 153 -29.10 55.83 3.71
CA LYS A 153 -29.80 54.88 2.85
C LYS A 153 -28.83 53.95 2.11
N GLU A 154 -27.73 54.49 1.58
CA GLU A 154 -26.70 53.70 0.91
C GLU A 154 -26.00 52.74 1.88
N LEU A 155 -25.67 53.21 3.10
CA LEU A 155 -25.06 52.38 4.14
C LEU A 155 -26.02 51.28 4.62
N ALA A 156 -27.31 51.58 4.74
CA ALA A 156 -28.33 50.57 5.03
C ALA A 156 -28.49 49.54 3.91
N GLN A 157 -28.34 49.95 2.64
CA GLN A 157 -28.38 49.05 1.49
C GLN A 157 -27.14 48.14 1.46
N GLN A 158 -25.95 48.68 1.69
CA GLN A 158 -24.71 47.90 1.79
C GLN A 158 -24.75 46.90 2.95
N ALA A 159 -25.27 47.31 4.12
CA ALA A 159 -25.43 46.42 5.27
C ALA A 159 -26.37 45.24 4.97
N ARG A 160 -27.44 45.45 4.19
CA ARG A 160 -28.34 44.37 3.74
C ARG A 160 -27.66 43.43 2.76
N ALA A 161 -26.95 43.97 1.77
CA ALA A 161 -26.21 43.15 0.80
C ALA A 161 -25.15 42.27 1.49
N LEU A 162 -24.41 42.81 2.44
CA LEU A 162 -23.41 42.06 3.21
C LEU A 162 -24.05 41.00 4.11
N ALA A 163 -25.23 41.29 4.69
CA ALA A 163 -25.98 40.30 5.46
C ALA A 163 -26.50 39.14 4.59
N GLU A 164 -26.95 39.42 3.36
CA GLU A 164 -27.35 38.40 2.40
C GLU A 164 -26.16 37.55 1.94
N GLU A 165 -25.03 38.17 1.63
CA GLU A 165 -23.79 37.47 1.28
C GLU A 165 -23.30 36.57 2.42
N ARG A 166 -23.31 37.07 3.66
CA ARG A 166 -22.95 36.27 4.84
C ARG A 166 -23.86 35.06 5.01
N LYS A 167 -25.16 35.21 4.77
CA LYS A 167 -26.11 34.09 4.81
C LYS A 167 -25.80 33.03 3.76
N LEU A 168 -25.40 33.44 2.54
CA LEU A 168 -24.97 32.51 1.49
C LEU A 168 -23.67 31.79 1.86
N LEU A 169 -22.71 32.50 2.47
CA LEU A 169 -21.47 31.90 2.97
C LEU A 169 -21.74 30.90 4.09
N ASP A 170 -22.61 31.22 5.05
CA ASP A 170 -22.99 30.30 6.13
C ASP A 170 -23.69 29.05 5.58
N GLN A 171 -24.54 29.19 4.55
CA GLN A 171 -25.15 28.05 3.87
C GLN A 171 -24.12 27.19 3.13
N ALA A 172 -23.21 27.80 2.37
CA ALA A 172 -22.14 27.09 1.67
C ALA A 172 -21.22 26.36 2.66
N ALA A 173 -20.92 26.98 3.82
CA ALA A 173 -20.12 26.36 4.87
C ALA A 173 -20.78 25.11 5.46
N GLU A 174 -22.10 25.11 5.68
CA GLU A 174 -22.82 23.92 6.14
C GLU A 174 -22.91 22.84 5.04
N GLU A 175 -23.05 23.20 3.77
CA GLU A 175 -22.99 22.24 2.65
C GLU A 175 -21.61 21.56 2.56
N VAL A 176 -20.52 22.32 2.66
CA VAL A 176 -19.15 21.78 2.68
C VAL A 176 -18.95 20.85 3.88
N LYS A 177 -19.43 21.24 5.06
CA LYS A 177 -19.35 20.42 6.27
C LYS A 177 -20.13 19.11 6.15
N GLN A 178 -21.31 19.12 5.53
CA GLN A 178 -22.08 17.90 5.25
C GLN A 178 -21.39 17.01 4.21
N ALA A 179 -20.84 17.60 3.15
CA ALA A 179 -20.06 16.88 2.14
C ALA A 179 -18.81 16.23 2.74
N TRP A 180 -18.09 16.95 3.61
CA TRP A 180 -16.93 16.45 4.33
C TRP A 180 -17.28 15.28 5.26
N GLY A 181 -18.38 15.38 6.02
CA GLY A 181 -18.86 14.28 6.86
C GLY A 181 -19.21 13.02 6.04
N SER A 182 -19.82 13.21 4.87
CA SER A 182 -20.13 12.11 3.94
C SER A 182 -18.86 11.49 3.34
N TYR A 183 -17.87 12.31 2.99
CA TYR A 183 -16.57 11.86 2.50
C TYR A 183 -15.84 11.01 3.54
N GLN A 184 -15.77 11.46 4.80
CA GLN A 184 -15.15 10.71 5.90
C GLN A 184 -15.81 9.34 6.14
N LEU A 185 -17.15 9.27 6.04
CA LEU A 185 -17.86 8.01 6.15
C LEU A 185 -17.51 7.07 5.00
N TYR A 186 -17.46 7.58 3.76
CA TYR A 186 -17.11 6.81 2.58
C TYR A 186 -15.66 6.31 2.61
N THR A 187 -14.70 7.14 3.04
CA THR A 187 -13.30 6.71 3.19
C THR A 187 -13.16 5.62 4.25
N SER A 188 -13.89 5.72 5.37
CA SER A 188 -13.91 4.68 6.41
C SER A 188 -14.49 3.36 5.90
N GLN A 189 -15.56 3.41 5.09
CA GLN A 189 -16.14 2.23 4.45
C GLN A 189 -15.15 1.56 3.47
N ILE A 190 -14.50 2.35 2.61
CA ILE A 190 -13.47 1.82 1.68
C ILE A 190 -12.34 1.15 2.45
N GLU A 191 -11.86 1.78 3.53
CA GLU A 191 -10.80 1.19 4.35
C GLU A 191 -11.23 -0.12 5.01
N ALA A 192 -12.46 -0.20 5.50
CA ALA A 192 -13.01 -1.43 6.09
C ALA A 192 -13.13 -2.55 5.05
N GLU A 193 -13.65 -2.25 3.84
CA GLU A 193 -13.71 -3.20 2.74
C GLU A 193 -12.32 -3.66 2.31
N ARG A 194 -11.36 -2.73 2.24
CA ARG A 194 -9.97 -3.05 1.91
C ARG A 194 -9.34 -4.00 2.93
N ARG A 195 -9.51 -3.74 4.23
CA ARG A 195 -9.03 -4.65 5.29
C ARG A 195 -9.67 -6.03 5.21
N ALA A 196 -10.95 -6.10 4.86
CA ALA A 196 -11.65 -7.37 4.65
C ALA A 196 -11.05 -8.15 3.47
N ILE A 197 -10.79 -7.48 2.34
CA ILE A 197 -10.13 -8.08 1.17
C ILE A 197 -8.71 -8.56 1.51
N ASP A 198 -7.93 -7.75 2.23
CA ASP A 198 -6.57 -8.10 2.62
C ASP A 198 -6.57 -9.36 3.52
N LYS A 199 -7.52 -9.48 4.45
CA LYS A 199 -7.71 -10.68 5.27
C LYS A 199 -8.09 -11.91 4.46
N ASP A 200 -9.03 -11.76 3.52
CA ASP A 200 -9.45 -12.86 2.64
C ASP A 200 -8.28 -13.35 1.76
N LEU A 201 -7.44 -12.43 1.29
CA LEU A 201 -6.22 -12.77 0.55
C LEU A 201 -5.21 -13.51 1.41
N GLN A 202 -4.97 -13.09 2.65
CA GLN A 202 -4.07 -13.78 3.57
C GLN A 202 -4.52 -15.24 3.78
N ILE A 203 -5.81 -15.48 4.06
CA ILE A 203 -6.37 -16.83 4.21
C ILE A 203 -6.23 -17.65 2.93
N LEU A 204 -6.40 -17.02 1.76
CA LEU A 204 -6.25 -17.69 0.48
C LEU A 204 -4.80 -18.12 0.24
N PHE A 205 -3.83 -17.24 0.49
CA PHE A 205 -2.41 -17.54 0.26
C PHE A 205 -1.85 -18.53 1.29
N GLU A 206 -2.33 -18.50 2.53
CA GLU A 206 -2.06 -19.57 3.51
C GLU A 206 -2.51 -20.92 2.93
N LYS A 207 -3.78 -21.06 2.53
CA LYS A 207 -4.29 -22.31 1.94
C LYS A 207 -3.51 -22.76 0.70
N LEU A 208 -3.18 -21.83 -0.19
CA LEU A 208 -2.40 -22.14 -1.40
C LEU A 208 -0.98 -22.58 -1.07
N THR A 209 -0.38 -22.04 -0.01
CA THR A 209 0.95 -22.44 0.46
C THR A 209 0.90 -23.88 0.98
N ILE A 210 -0.03 -24.21 1.89
CA ILE A 210 -0.23 -25.58 2.37
C ILE A 210 -0.49 -26.55 1.20
N GLU A 211 -1.35 -26.17 0.25
CA GLU A 211 -1.73 -27.04 -0.88
C GLU A 211 -0.55 -27.32 -1.81
N GLU A 212 0.33 -26.34 -2.02
CA GLU A 212 1.41 -26.43 -3.00
C GLU A 212 2.74 -26.92 -2.41
N PHE A 213 3.08 -26.47 -1.20
CA PHE A 213 4.36 -26.71 -0.56
C PHE A 213 4.27 -27.59 0.70
N GLY A 214 3.06 -27.99 1.08
CA GLY A 214 2.79 -28.69 2.34
C GLY A 214 2.77 -27.73 3.54
N PRO A 215 2.43 -28.23 4.74
CA PRO A 215 2.48 -27.41 5.94
C PRO A 215 3.93 -27.07 6.31
N GLY A 216 4.19 -25.81 6.68
CA GLY A 216 5.48 -25.37 7.20
C GLY A 216 5.91 -25.99 8.55
N PRO A 217 7.13 -25.69 9.04
CA PRO A 217 8.09 -24.74 8.47
C PRO A 217 8.77 -25.26 7.19
N HIS A 218 9.14 -24.33 6.30
CA HIS A 218 9.85 -24.65 5.07
C HIS A 218 11.34 -24.32 5.22
N PHE A 219 12.20 -25.13 4.61
CA PHE A 219 13.64 -24.96 4.68
C PHE A 219 14.20 -24.64 3.30
N ILE A 220 14.95 -23.54 3.18
CA ILE A 220 15.53 -23.12 1.91
C ILE A 220 17.03 -23.00 2.07
N GLN A 221 17.79 -23.76 1.28
CA GLN A 221 19.25 -23.69 1.26
C GLN A 221 19.72 -22.78 0.14
N PHE A 222 20.43 -21.73 0.50
CA PHE A 222 21.16 -20.87 -0.43
C PHE A 222 22.58 -21.38 -0.59
N GLN A 223 23.03 -21.49 -1.84
CA GLN A 223 24.38 -21.85 -2.21
C GLN A 223 25.03 -20.65 -2.91
N LEU A 224 26.24 -20.29 -2.52
CA LEU A 224 26.92 -19.09 -2.98
C LEU A 224 28.44 -19.23 -3.00
N TYR A 225 29.09 -18.38 -3.77
CA TYR A 225 30.55 -18.25 -3.78
C TYR A 225 30.97 -17.02 -2.98
N LEU A 226 31.72 -17.25 -1.90
CA LEU A 226 32.28 -16.17 -1.09
C LEU A 226 33.69 -15.82 -1.57
N PRO A 227 34.00 -14.53 -1.78
CA PRO A 227 35.38 -14.12 -1.94
C PRO A 227 36.17 -14.49 -0.68
N ARG A 228 37.41 -14.95 -0.87
CA ARG A 228 38.35 -15.07 0.26
C ARG A 228 38.77 -13.68 0.72
N LEU A 229 38.97 -13.52 2.03
CA LEU A 229 39.46 -12.27 2.62
C LEU A 229 40.86 -11.90 2.08
N THR A 230 41.62 -12.89 1.61
CA THR A 230 42.88 -12.72 0.91
C THR A 230 42.63 -12.67 -0.59
N ASP A 231 43.05 -11.58 -1.26
CA ASP A 231 42.74 -11.28 -2.67
C ASP A 231 43.23 -12.33 -3.70
N ASP A 232 44.07 -13.30 -3.31
CA ASP A 232 44.80 -14.20 -4.21
C ASP A 232 44.25 -15.64 -4.36
N VAL A 233 43.07 -15.97 -3.83
CA VAL A 233 42.56 -17.36 -3.85
C VAL A 233 41.14 -17.46 -4.36
N ASP A 234 40.88 -18.54 -5.12
CA ASP A 234 39.56 -18.93 -5.65
C ASP A 234 38.45 -18.82 -4.61
N ASP A 235 37.28 -18.37 -5.09
CA ASP A 235 36.08 -18.21 -4.30
C ASP A 235 35.73 -19.50 -3.55
N MET A 236 35.32 -19.36 -2.30
CA MET A 236 34.96 -20.48 -1.45
C MET A 236 33.47 -20.78 -1.62
N PHE A 237 33.14 -22.02 -1.99
CA PHE A 237 31.76 -22.47 -1.95
C PHE A 237 31.25 -22.43 -0.51
N SER A 238 30.08 -21.85 -0.29
CA SER A 238 29.46 -21.69 1.02
C SER A 238 27.94 -21.80 0.91
N TYR A 239 27.29 -22.08 2.03
CA TYR A 239 25.84 -22.23 2.08
C TYR A 239 25.29 -21.68 3.40
N PHE A 240 24.02 -21.33 3.38
CA PHE A 240 23.22 -21.09 4.58
C PHE A 240 21.80 -21.58 4.35
N THR A 241 21.10 -21.90 5.43
CA THR A 241 19.72 -22.41 5.38
C THR A 241 18.80 -21.48 6.16
N ILE A 242 17.73 -21.05 5.50
CA ILE A 242 16.64 -20.27 6.08
C ILE A 242 15.54 -21.24 6.49
N GLU A 243 15.10 -21.14 7.74
CA GLU A 243 13.80 -21.65 8.18
C GLU A 243 12.77 -20.55 7.96
N VAL A 244 11.84 -20.76 7.04
CA VAL A 244 10.73 -19.85 6.78
C VAL A 244 9.63 -20.17 7.79
N THR A 245 9.43 -19.25 8.74
CA THR A 245 8.54 -19.45 9.86
C THR A 245 7.12 -19.08 9.46
N SER A 246 6.32 -20.13 9.34
CA SER A 246 4.86 -20.20 9.25
C SER A 246 4.15 -19.18 8.35
N GLU A 247 3.41 -19.76 7.42
CA GLU A 247 2.35 -19.21 6.59
C GLU A 247 1.37 -18.29 7.35
N ILE A 248 1.29 -18.41 8.69
CA ILE A 248 0.44 -17.58 9.55
C ILE A 248 0.96 -16.14 9.66
N VAL A 249 2.28 -15.93 9.61
CA VAL A 249 2.92 -14.63 9.86
C VAL A 249 2.81 -13.71 8.65
N ALA A 250 3.13 -14.26 7.48
CA ALA A 250 3.30 -13.52 6.24
C ALA A 250 2.82 -14.37 5.04
N PRO A 251 1.57 -14.86 5.02
CA PRO A 251 1.12 -15.89 4.07
C PRO A 251 1.35 -15.48 2.62
N THR A 252 1.03 -14.24 2.30
CA THR A 252 1.16 -13.71 0.94
C THR A 252 2.62 -13.70 0.50
N SER A 253 3.52 -13.09 1.28
CA SER A 253 4.91 -12.99 0.82
C SER A 253 5.67 -14.30 0.94
N VAL A 254 5.36 -15.15 1.94
CA VAL A 254 5.89 -16.51 2.03
C VAL A 254 5.49 -17.32 0.81
N PHE A 255 4.22 -17.31 0.41
CA PHE A 255 3.76 -17.99 -0.80
C PHE A 255 4.56 -17.53 -2.02
N PHE A 256 4.65 -16.21 -2.25
CA PHE A 256 5.34 -15.68 -3.40
C PHE A 256 6.84 -15.97 -3.35
N PHE A 257 7.47 -15.91 -2.18
CA PHE A 257 8.88 -16.24 -2.01
C PHE A 257 9.15 -17.72 -2.32
N LEU A 258 8.38 -18.64 -1.73
CA LEU A 258 8.48 -20.07 -2.04
C LEU A 258 8.26 -20.34 -3.53
N LYS A 259 7.30 -19.65 -4.15
CA LYS A 259 7.07 -19.79 -5.58
C LYS A 259 8.22 -19.23 -6.43
N GLN A 260 8.90 -18.17 -6.00
CA GLN A 260 10.12 -17.69 -6.66
C GLN A 260 11.27 -18.71 -6.54
N ILE A 261 11.37 -19.41 -5.40
CA ILE A 261 12.36 -20.47 -5.18
C ILE A 261 12.07 -21.68 -6.08
N ASP A 262 10.83 -22.16 -6.10
CA ASP A 262 10.34 -23.26 -6.95
C ASP A 262 10.59 -22.99 -8.44
N LEU A 263 10.41 -21.73 -8.87
CA LEU A 263 10.69 -21.31 -10.25
C LEU A 263 12.19 -21.05 -10.53
N GLY A 264 13.09 -21.23 -9.56
CA GLY A 264 14.53 -21.03 -9.71
C GLY A 264 14.93 -19.57 -9.93
N LEU A 265 14.10 -18.59 -9.53
CA LEU A 265 14.36 -17.16 -9.76
C LEU A 265 15.50 -16.63 -8.89
N TRP A 266 15.88 -17.37 -7.85
CA TRP A 266 16.98 -17.04 -6.93
C TRP A 266 18.33 -17.62 -7.36
N SER A 267 18.44 -18.17 -8.57
CA SER A 267 19.72 -18.53 -9.20
C SER A 267 20.29 -17.38 -10.01
N GLY A 268 21.42 -16.82 -9.58
CA GLY A 268 22.09 -15.71 -10.25
C GLY A 268 22.08 -14.36 -9.53
N PRO A 269 21.05 -13.98 -8.73
CA PRO A 269 21.06 -12.72 -7.99
C PRO A 269 22.29 -12.54 -7.12
N THR A 270 22.64 -11.30 -6.87
CA THR A 270 23.81 -10.94 -6.07
C THR A 270 23.43 -10.25 -4.79
N ILE A 271 24.15 -10.56 -3.70
CA ILE A 271 24.21 -9.73 -2.51
C ILE A 271 25.23 -8.63 -2.80
N TYR A 272 24.81 -7.38 -2.69
CA TYR A 272 25.59 -6.22 -3.14
C TYR A 272 25.71 -5.15 -2.06
N PHE A 273 24.79 -5.12 -1.11
CA PHE A 273 24.72 -4.09 -0.08
C PHE A 273 24.86 -4.71 1.31
N ASN A 274 25.75 -4.12 2.10
CA ASN A 274 26.08 -4.48 3.47
C ASN A 274 26.36 -3.18 4.24
N ASP A 275 25.42 -2.70 5.04
CA ASP A 275 25.63 -1.53 5.91
C ASP A 275 26.13 -1.89 7.32
N GLY A 276 26.55 -3.15 7.52
CA GLY A 276 26.95 -3.71 8.81
C GLY A 276 25.79 -4.05 9.74
N ARG A 277 24.55 -3.75 9.36
CA ARG A 277 23.33 -4.13 10.08
C ARG A 277 22.41 -5.02 9.27
N THR A 278 22.45 -4.90 7.94
CA THR A 278 21.61 -5.61 6.99
C THR A 278 22.42 -5.99 5.75
N LEU A 279 22.17 -7.20 5.25
CA LEU A 279 22.63 -7.64 3.94
C LEU A 279 21.47 -7.62 2.97
N SER A 280 21.57 -6.89 1.85
CA SER A 280 20.47 -6.78 0.89
C SER A 280 20.81 -7.41 -0.46
N THR A 281 19.81 -8.08 -1.04
CA THR A 281 19.86 -8.74 -2.35
C THR A 281 19.40 -7.80 -3.46
N ASP A 282 20.11 -7.81 -4.60
CA ASP A 282 19.68 -7.08 -5.80
C ASP A 282 18.95 -8.04 -6.73
N LEU A 283 17.63 -7.90 -6.81
CA LEU A 283 16.83 -8.60 -7.82
C LEU A 283 16.74 -7.83 -9.13
N THR A 284 17.28 -6.59 -9.23
CA THR A 284 17.23 -5.82 -10.48
C THR A 284 18.08 -6.44 -11.59
N GLN A 285 19.01 -7.35 -11.25
CA GLN A 285 19.93 -7.97 -12.21
C GLN A 285 19.52 -9.37 -12.71
N THR A 286 18.52 -10.04 -12.12
CA THR A 286 18.17 -11.41 -12.53
C THR A 286 16.72 -11.84 -12.27
N VAL A 287 16.11 -12.36 -13.34
CA VAL A 287 14.94 -13.26 -13.50
C VAL A 287 13.51 -12.71 -13.57
N SER A 288 12.79 -13.34 -14.50
CA SER A 288 11.50 -13.00 -15.08
C SER A 288 10.31 -13.26 -14.16
N ALA A 289 9.69 -12.17 -13.68
CA ALA A 289 8.42 -12.21 -12.96
C ALA A 289 7.25 -12.77 -13.81
N GLY A 290 7.38 -12.80 -15.15
CA GLY A 290 6.36 -13.27 -16.11
C GLY A 290 5.89 -14.71 -15.89
N ALA A 291 6.78 -15.58 -15.41
CA ALA A 291 6.45 -16.97 -15.09
C ALA A 291 5.58 -17.09 -13.82
N LEU A 292 5.85 -16.25 -12.81
CA LEU A 292 5.15 -16.23 -11.53
C LEU A 292 3.69 -15.79 -11.70
N THR A 293 3.44 -14.72 -12.45
CA THR A 293 2.09 -14.23 -12.72
C THR A 293 1.30 -15.14 -13.64
N ALA A 294 1.92 -15.73 -14.67
CA ALA A 294 1.23 -16.66 -15.56
C ALA A 294 0.83 -17.95 -14.83
N ALA A 295 1.68 -18.48 -13.96
CA ALA A 295 1.37 -19.63 -13.12
C ALA A 295 0.23 -19.32 -12.12
N LEU A 296 0.30 -18.15 -11.46
CA LEU A 296 -0.72 -17.72 -10.49
C LEU A 296 -2.09 -17.50 -11.15
N ALA A 297 -2.13 -16.80 -12.29
CA ALA A 297 -3.36 -16.54 -13.03
C ALA A 297 -4.00 -17.84 -13.54
N THR A 298 -3.19 -18.79 -14.02
CA THR A 298 -3.67 -20.10 -14.49
C THR A 298 -4.21 -20.95 -13.34
N LYS A 299 -3.60 -20.89 -12.14
CA LYS A 299 -4.04 -21.65 -10.96
C LYS A 299 -5.29 -21.03 -10.30
N LEU A 300 -5.38 -19.71 -10.24
CA LEU A 300 -6.57 -18.98 -9.78
C LEU A 300 -7.80 -19.16 -10.70
N MET A 301 -7.59 -19.44 -12.00
CA MET A 301 -8.68 -19.76 -12.93
C MET A 301 -9.36 -21.10 -12.60
N ASN A 302 -8.66 -22.03 -11.93
CA ASN A 302 -9.17 -23.37 -11.65
C ASN A 302 -9.90 -23.49 -10.29
N THR A 303 -9.71 -22.54 -9.37
CA THR A 303 -10.29 -22.62 -8.00
C THR A 303 -11.67 -21.98 -7.85
N ASN A 304 -12.33 -21.62 -8.95
CA ASN A 304 -13.76 -21.27 -9.05
C ASN A 304 -14.31 -20.31 -7.97
N ASN A 305 -13.48 -19.37 -7.50
CA ASN A 305 -13.86 -18.40 -6.49
C ASN A 305 -14.39 -17.11 -7.15
N SER A 306 -15.44 -16.50 -6.57
CA SER A 306 -16.01 -15.23 -7.07
C SER A 306 -14.99 -14.09 -7.11
N LEU A 307 -13.94 -14.18 -6.28
CA LEU A 307 -12.74 -13.34 -6.29
C LEU A 307 -11.90 -13.50 -7.58
N ALA A 308 -11.76 -14.74 -8.09
CA ALA A 308 -11.05 -15.02 -9.34
C ALA A 308 -11.79 -14.44 -10.55
N LYS A 309 -13.14 -14.44 -10.54
CA LYS A 309 -13.96 -13.77 -11.57
C LYS A 309 -13.78 -12.24 -11.57
N LYS A 310 -13.62 -11.62 -10.39
CA LYS A 310 -13.34 -10.18 -10.27
C LYS A 310 -11.92 -9.82 -10.73
N LEU A 311 -10.94 -10.68 -10.46
CA LEU A 311 -9.55 -10.49 -10.92
C LEU A 311 -9.35 -10.77 -12.42
N THR A 312 -10.09 -11.72 -13.00
CA THR A 312 -9.93 -12.12 -14.42
C THR A 312 -10.60 -11.20 -15.43
N ALA A 313 -11.53 -10.34 -15.02
CA ALA A 313 -12.08 -9.31 -15.93
C ALA A 313 -10.99 -8.35 -16.46
N ASN A 314 -9.85 -8.24 -15.75
CA ASN A 314 -8.70 -7.42 -16.12
C ASN A 314 -7.51 -8.21 -16.69
N ALA A 315 -7.53 -9.56 -16.70
CA ALA A 315 -6.35 -10.38 -16.98
C ALA A 315 -6.28 -11.00 -18.39
N LYS A 316 -7.25 -10.74 -19.26
CA LYS A 316 -7.27 -11.28 -20.63
C LYS A 316 -6.43 -10.43 -21.60
N GLN A 317 -5.11 -10.36 -21.39
CA GLN A 317 -4.18 -10.02 -22.47
C GLN A 317 -2.74 -10.49 -22.23
N SER A 318 -2.38 -11.57 -22.93
CA SER A 318 -1.03 -11.96 -23.37
C SER A 318 -0.01 -12.45 -22.34
N SER A 319 0.79 -13.43 -22.78
CA SER A 319 2.13 -13.72 -22.28
C SER A 319 2.99 -12.46 -22.40
N ILE A 320 3.47 -11.98 -21.27
CA ILE A 320 4.10 -10.68 -21.13
C ILE A 320 5.58 -10.88 -20.73
N PRO A 321 6.55 -10.39 -21.52
CA PRO A 321 7.93 -10.22 -21.07
C PRO A 321 8.01 -9.33 -19.83
N ILE A 322 9.05 -9.45 -18.99
CA ILE A 322 9.30 -8.66 -17.75
C ILE A 322 8.88 -7.19 -17.88
N ASP A 323 9.24 -6.59 -19.01
CA ASP A 323 8.96 -5.19 -19.35
C ASP A 323 7.48 -4.85 -19.26
N LYS A 324 6.57 -5.76 -19.65
CA LYS A 324 5.13 -5.51 -19.48
C LYS A 324 4.57 -5.91 -18.11
N MET A 325 5.24 -6.72 -17.29
CA MET A 325 4.80 -6.97 -15.91
C MET A 325 5.09 -5.80 -14.97
N MET A 326 6.24 -5.15 -15.21
CA MET A 326 6.54 -3.82 -14.67
C MET A 326 5.54 -2.78 -15.20
N SER A 327 5.17 -2.85 -16.49
CA SER A 327 4.11 -2.00 -17.06
C SER A 327 2.68 -2.29 -16.55
N HIS A 328 2.45 -3.46 -15.94
CA HIS A 328 1.15 -3.90 -15.39
C HIS A 328 1.10 -3.82 -13.86
N GLY A 329 2.16 -3.31 -13.21
CA GLY A 329 2.18 -3.00 -11.77
C GLY A 329 2.40 -4.20 -10.84
N LEU A 330 2.66 -5.40 -11.36
CA LEU A 330 2.76 -6.63 -10.56
C LEU A 330 4.15 -6.82 -9.92
N GLY A 331 5.22 -6.32 -10.54
CA GLY A 331 6.54 -6.19 -9.90
C GLY A 331 6.57 -5.13 -8.79
N HIS A 332 5.45 -4.45 -8.58
CA HIS A 332 5.25 -3.43 -7.56
C HIS A 332 4.05 -3.73 -6.68
N LEU A 333 3.41 -4.90 -6.83
CA LEU A 333 2.27 -5.26 -6.00
C LEU A 333 2.76 -5.35 -4.57
N PRO A 334 2.33 -4.43 -3.71
CA PRO A 334 2.60 -4.55 -2.32
C PRO A 334 1.98 -5.82 -1.77
N PHE A 335 2.72 -6.60 -0.99
CA PHE A 335 2.07 -7.62 -0.20
C PHE A 335 1.37 -6.91 0.98
N PRO A 336 0.04 -7.03 1.13
CA PRO A 336 -0.65 -6.52 2.31
C PRO A 336 -0.32 -7.45 3.47
N GLU A 337 0.74 -7.12 4.19
CA GLU A 337 1.14 -7.86 5.39
C GLU A 337 0.71 -7.11 6.63
N ASP A 338 0.08 -7.83 7.54
CA ASP A 338 -0.16 -7.33 8.88
C ASP A 338 1.13 -7.51 9.67
N SER A 339 1.83 -6.40 9.93
CA SER A 339 3.08 -6.40 10.68
C SER A 339 2.90 -6.90 12.11
N ALA A 340 1.65 -7.01 12.61
CA ALA A 340 1.37 -7.42 13.98
C ALA A 340 1.95 -8.81 14.36
N ASN A 341 2.08 -9.72 13.38
CA ASN A 341 2.55 -11.09 13.61
C ASN A 341 3.97 -11.35 13.10
N ALA A 342 4.61 -10.36 12.48
CA ALA A 342 5.94 -10.54 11.90
C ALA A 342 7.01 -10.82 12.95
N LEU A 343 8.00 -11.63 12.58
CA LEU A 343 9.11 -11.95 13.48
C LEU A 343 9.82 -10.66 13.89
N PRO A 344 10.34 -10.56 15.12
CA PRO A 344 11.18 -9.45 15.52
C PRO A 344 12.38 -9.35 14.58
N GLN A 345 12.88 -8.14 14.31
CA GLN A 345 14.08 -7.96 13.49
C GLN A 345 15.36 -8.27 14.27
N SER A 346 15.46 -9.47 14.85
CA SER A 346 16.65 -9.92 15.55
C SER A 346 17.76 -10.32 14.58
N LYS A 347 19.00 -10.40 15.06
CA LYS A 347 20.12 -10.95 14.29
C LYS A 347 19.73 -12.28 13.62
N TYR A 348 20.11 -12.45 12.36
CA TYR A 348 19.84 -13.60 11.49
C TYR A 348 18.40 -13.78 10.98
N THR A 349 17.50 -12.84 11.25
CA THR A 349 16.18 -12.87 10.63
C THR A 349 16.22 -12.38 9.19
N VAL A 350 15.33 -12.92 8.36
CA VAL A 350 15.20 -12.64 6.94
C VAL A 350 13.86 -11.93 6.72
N CYS A 351 13.93 -10.78 6.05
CA CYS A 351 12.79 -9.88 5.92
C CYS A 351 12.70 -9.37 4.48
N PHE A 352 11.51 -8.95 4.07
CA PHE A 352 11.33 -8.35 2.75
C PHE A 352 11.79 -6.90 2.76
N LYS A 353 12.59 -6.52 1.76
CA LYS A 353 13.01 -5.13 1.57
C LYS A 353 11.79 -4.30 1.16
N PRO A 354 11.51 -3.16 1.82
CA PRO A 354 10.49 -2.23 1.36
C PRO A 354 10.78 -1.79 -0.08
N ASN A 355 9.74 -1.62 -0.87
CA ASN A 355 9.86 -1.07 -2.21
C ASN A 355 10.23 0.42 -2.14
N ASP A 356 11.32 0.85 -2.79
CA ASP A 356 11.76 2.25 -2.79
C ASP A 356 10.67 3.24 -3.25
N ARG A 357 9.70 2.77 -4.06
CA ARG A 357 8.56 3.57 -4.54
C ARG A 357 7.40 3.67 -3.54
N ILE A 358 7.26 2.68 -2.65
CA ILE A 358 6.16 2.61 -1.68
C ILE A 358 6.77 2.15 -0.35
N LYS A 359 7.17 3.13 0.47
CA LYS A 359 8.00 2.95 1.67
C LYS A 359 7.46 1.93 2.70
N ASP A 360 6.17 1.67 2.68
CA ASP A 360 5.50 0.82 3.69
C ASP A 360 5.17 -0.58 3.18
N ARG A 361 5.68 -0.96 2.00
CA ARG A 361 5.17 -2.12 1.28
C ARG A 361 6.31 -3.03 0.82
N PRO A 362 6.34 -4.30 1.28
CA PRO A 362 7.43 -5.22 0.97
C PRO A 362 7.48 -5.51 -0.52
N GLY A 363 8.70 -5.50 -1.08
CA GLY A 363 9.00 -5.94 -2.43
C GLY A 363 9.51 -7.38 -2.48
N PRO A 364 9.87 -7.90 -3.66
CA PRO A 364 10.37 -9.27 -3.81
C PRO A 364 11.79 -9.46 -3.27
N ALA A 365 12.55 -8.37 -3.07
CA ALA A 365 13.91 -8.42 -2.56
C ALA A 365 13.89 -8.73 -1.07
N ILE A 366 14.90 -9.48 -0.61
CA ILE A 366 15.06 -9.81 0.80
C ILE A 366 16.30 -9.11 1.36
N TYR A 367 16.28 -8.87 2.67
CA TYR A 367 17.45 -8.55 3.45
C TYR A 367 17.59 -9.46 4.67
N ILE A 368 18.82 -9.62 5.14
CA ILE A 368 19.18 -10.44 6.30
C ILE A 368 19.73 -9.52 7.39
N ASN A 369 19.15 -9.57 8.58
CA ASN A 369 19.61 -8.81 9.73
C ASN A 369 20.93 -9.37 10.29
N GLN A 370 21.91 -8.49 10.48
CA GLN A 370 23.21 -8.80 11.10
C GLN A 370 23.33 -8.30 12.54
N ALA A 371 22.35 -7.53 12.99
CA ALA A 371 22.17 -7.08 14.37
C ALA A 371 20.68 -7.00 14.67
N ASP A 372 20.34 -6.83 15.93
CA ASP A 372 18.97 -6.51 16.32
C ASP A 372 18.64 -5.08 15.84
N ASN A 373 17.55 -4.96 15.09
CA ASN A 373 17.12 -3.71 14.46
C ASN A 373 15.73 -3.28 14.96
N ASP A 374 15.53 -1.98 15.10
CA ASP A 374 14.22 -1.38 15.38
C ASP A 374 13.59 -0.94 14.06
N GLY A 375 12.84 -1.83 13.41
CA GLY A 375 12.18 -1.56 12.14
C GLY A 375 10.80 -2.21 12.03
N PRO A 376 9.96 -1.78 11.06
CA PRO A 376 8.66 -2.38 10.85
C PRO A 376 8.81 -3.87 10.52
N PRO A 377 8.17 -4.78 11.26
CA PRO A 377 8.46 -6.20 11.15
C PRO A 377 7.84 -6.73 9.86
N SER A 378 8.69 -7.19 8.95
CA SER A 378 8.34 -7.93 7.72
C SER A 378 9.19 -9.21 7.60
N CYS A 379 9.66 -9.68 8.76
CA CYS A 379 10.55 -10.83 8.85
C CYS A 379 9.73 -12.11 8.86
N PHE A 380 10.09 -13.02 7.96
CA PHE A 380 9.34 -14.22 7.63
C PHE A 380 10.16 -15.50 7.78
N GLY A 381 11.46 -15.37 8.10
CA GLY A 381 12.31 -16.52 8.35
C GLY A 381 13.54 -16.18 9.17
N THR A 382 14.28 -17.20 9.56
CA THR A 382 15.50 -17.10 10.35
C THR A 382 16.57 -18.01 9.76
N ILE A 383 17.83 -17.56 9.77
CA ILE A 383 18.97 -18.39 9.36
C ILE A 383 19.34 -19.31 10.51
N ILE A 384 19.16 -20.60 10.28
CA ILE A 384 19.41 -21.66 11.26
C ILE A 384 20.73 -22.40 11.03
N ILE A 385 21.22 -22.44 9.79
CA ILE A 385 22.52 -23.05 9.43
C ILE A 385 23.32 -22.04 8.61
N GLY A 386 24.63 -21.94 8.85
CA GLY A 386 25.51 -21.04 8.11
C GLY A 386 25.48 -19.60 8.64
N GLN A 387 25.25 -19.39 9.94
CA GLN A 387 25.31 -18.05 10.54
C GLN A 387 26.70 -17.43 10.42
N GLU A 388 27.75 -18.25 10.50
CA GLU A 388 29.15 -17.87 10.29
C GLU A 388 29.42 -17.37 8.86
N VAL A 389 28.66 -17.88 7.88
CA VAL A 389 28.72 -17.39 6.49
C VAL A 389 28.17 -15.96 6.44
N ILE A 390 27.05 -15.70 7.12
CA ILE A 390 26.42 -14.37 7.18
C ILE A 390 27.32 -13.36 7.91
N ASP A 391 27.92 -13.76 9.02
CA ASP A 391 28.89 -12.93 9.75
C ASP A 391 30.07 -12.57 8.86
N ARG A 392 30.62 -13.55 8.13
CA ARG A 392 31.73 -13.31 7.20
C ARG A 392 31.35 -12.39 6.05
N ILE A 393 30.12 -12.47 5.53
CA ILE A 393 29.63 -11.52 4.53
C ILE A 393 29.58 -10.10 5.13
N GLY A 394 29.18 -9.96 6.40
CA GLY A 394 29.18 -8.70 7.15
C GLY A 394 30.53 -8.03 7.28
N GLU A 395 31.61 -8.82 7.33
CA GLU A 395 32.97 -8.31 7.41
C GLU A 395 33.49 -7.77 6.06
N LEU A 396 32.85 -8.11 4.94
CA LEU A 396 33.23 -7.63 3.63
C LEU A 396 32.84 -6.15 3.49
N LYS A 397 33.85 -5.31 3.28
CA LYS A 397 33.67 -3.86 3.11
C LYS A 397 33.65 -3.47 1.65
N GLY A 398 32.87 -2.43 1.37
CA GLY A 398 32.89 -1.74 0.09
C GLY A 398 34.13 -0.90 -0.16
N PRO A 399 34.22 -0.27 -1.34
CA PRO A 399 35.27 0.71 -1.61
C PRO A 399 35.15 1.93 -0.68
N PRO A 400 36.23 2.71 -0.45
CA PRO A 400 36.23 3.82 0.52
C PRO A 400 35.17 4.91 0.27
N HIS A 401 34.74 5.09 -0.98
CA HIS A 401 33.74 6.08 -1.37
C HIS A 401 32.30 5.57 -1.21
N ASP A 402 32.11 4.26 -1.06
CA ASP A 402 30.82 3.63 -0.85
C ASP A 402 30.96 2.36 0.01
N PRO A 403 31.19 2.51 1.32
CA PRO A 403 31.56 1.40 2.20
C PRO A 403 30.45 0.35 2.31
N ASN A 404 29.22 0.71 1.97
CA ASN A 404 28.06 -0.17 2.07
C ASN A 404 27.89 -1.07 0.84
N TYR A 405 28.55 -0.78 -0.29
CA TYR A 405 28.44 -1.58 -1.50
C TYR A 405 29.63 -2.51 -1.63
N LEU A 406 29.40 -3.82 -1.65
CA LEU A 406 30.47 -4.80 -1.72
C LEU A 406 31.34 -4.60 -2.97
N LYS A 407 32.67 -4.51 -2.78
CA LYS A 407 33.65 -4.37 -3.88
C LYS A 407 33.51 -5.49 -4.92
N LYS A 408 33.19 -6.70 -4.46
CA LYS A 408 32.81 -7.85 -5.29
C LYS A 408 31.43 -8.35 -4.81
N PRO A 409 30.36 -8.18 -5.59
CA PRO A 409 29.05 -8.71 -5.24
C PRO A 409 29.11 -10.24 -5.09
N ILE A 410 28.42 -10.76 -4.08
CA ILE A 410 28.36 -12.20 -3.81
C ILE A 410 27.24 -12.81 -4.62
N ARG A 411 27.59 -13.71 -5.54
CA ARG A 411 26.63 -14.37 -6.41
C ARG A 411 25.96 -15.56 -5.71
N ILE A 412 24.64 -15.55 -5.69
CA ILE A 412 23.82 -16.71 -5.33
C ILE A 412 23.84 -17.67 -6.53
N ILE A 413 24.32 -18.87 -6.32
CA ILE A 413 24.37 -19.94 -7.33
C ILE A 413 22.96 -20.51 -7.50
N SER A 414 22.35 -20.86 -6.38
CA SER A 414 21.00 -21.41 -6.32
C SER A 414 20.40 -21.25 -4.94
N ALA A 415 19.08 -21.25 -4.90
CA ALA A 415 18.30 -21.44 -3.69
C ALA A 415 17.39 -22.65 -3.91
N ILE A 416 17.41 -23.59 -2.97
CA ILE A 416 16.75 -24.89 -3.12
C ILE A 416 15.78 -25.05 -1.95
N LEU A 417 14.51 -25.33 -2.26
CA LEU A 417 13.52 -25.74 -1.27
C LEU A 417 13.79 -27.19 -0.87
N LEU A 418 13.91 -27.44 0.43
CA LEU A 418 14.19 -28.76 0.99
C LEU A 418 12.92 -29.38 1.57
N ASP A 419 12.77 -30.70 1.43
CA ASP A 419 11.65 -31.44 2.00
C ASP A 419 11.73 -31.45 3.54
N LYS A 420 12.94 -31.60 4.09
CA LYS A 420 13.20 -31.66 5.53
C LYS A 420 14.49 -30.95 5.89
N LEU A 421 14.58 -30.50 7.14
CA LEU A 421 15.80 -29.93 7.69
C LEU A 421 17.00 -30.90 7.59
N ALA A 422 16.77 -32.20 7.74
CA ALA A 422 17.81 -33.22 7.66
C ALA A 422 18.50 -33.27 6.28
N ASP A 423 17.85 -32.76 5.23
CA ASP A 423 18.41 -32.73 3.88
C ASP A 423 19.32 -31.51 3.67
N ALA A 424 19.36 -30.57 4.62
CA ALA A 424 20.24 -29.42 4.56
C ALA A 424 21.70 -29.84 4.80
N VAL A 425 22.62 -29.29 4.00
CA VAL A 425 24.06 -29.44 4.29
C VAL A 425 24.35 -28.81 5.65
N GLY A 426 25.04 -29.53 6.53
CA GLY A 426 25.32 -29.08 7.90
C GLY A 426 24.22 -29.36 8.93
N ALA A 427 23.11 -30.01 8.55
CA ALA A 427 22.00 -30.30 9.46
C ALA A 427 22.42 -31.11 10.69
N ASP A 428 23.28 -32.13 10.52
CA ASP A 428 23.72 -32.99 11.63
C ASP A 428 24.42 -32.19 12.74
N GLN A 429 25.27 -31.23 12.36
CA GLN A 429 25.99 -30.37 13.31
C GLN A 429 25.02 -29.45 14.05
N TYR A 430 24.08 -28.85 13.32
CA TYR A 430 23.04 -28.01 13.89
C TYR A 430 22.15 -28.78 14.89
N ILE A 431 21.65 -29.94 14.49
CA ILE A 431 20.81 -30.81 15.33
C ILE A 431 21.57 -31.21 16.61
N ALA A 432 22.84 -31.62 16.48
CA ALA A 432 23.67 -31.95 17.64
C ALA A 432 23.88 -30.76 18.60
N GLN A 433 24.07 -29.56 18.07
CA GLN A 433 24.21 -28.33 18.86
C GLN A 433 22.89 -27.97 19.59
N GLN A 434 21.75 -28.06 18.91
CA GLN A 434 20.44 -27.80 19.52
C GLN A 434 20.15 -28.78 20.66
N HIS A 435 20.44 -30.07 20.47
CA HIS A 435 20.33 -31.06 21.54
C HIS A 435 21.25 -30.77 22.73
N LYS A 436 22.42 -30.18 22.50
CA LYS A 436 23.33 -29.77 23.57
C LYS A 436 22.76 -28.59 24.35
N ASN A 437 22.31 -27.53 23.67
CA ASN A 437 21.72 -26.35 24.29
C ASN A 437 20.47 -26.71 25.11
N PHE A 438 19.59 -27.55 24.56
CA PHE A 438 18.40 -28.01 25.28
C PHE A 438 18.71 -28.76 26.57
N LYS A 439 19.83 -29.51 26.62
CA LYS A 439 20.28 -30.19 27.84
C LYS A 439 20.91 -29.25 28.86
N GLU A 440 21.42 -28.09 28.44
CA GLU A 440 22.00 -27.09 29.35
C GLU A 440 20.93 -26.19 29.98
N GLU A 441 19.76 -26.06 29.35
CA GLU A 441 18.61 -25.30 29.87
C GLU A 441 17.72 -26.09 30.84
N MET A 442 17.77 -27.42 30.82
CA MET A 442 17.07 -28.32 31.75
C MET A 442 17.93 -28.67 32.96
#